data_AF-A0A248JQN5-F1
#
_entry.id   AF-A0A248JQN5-F1
#
_cell.length_a   1.000
_cell.length_b   1.000
_cell.length_c   1.000
_cell.angle_alpha   90.00
_cell.angle_beta   90.00
_cell.angle_gamma   90.00
#
_symmetry.space_group_name_H-M   'P 1'
#
loop_
_entity.id
_entity.type
_entity.pdbx_description
1 polymer ?
#
loop_
_entity_poly.entity_id
_entity_poly.type
_entity_poly.pdbx_seq_one_letter_code
_entity_poly.pdbx_strand_id
1 'polypeptide(L)'
;MNLRLNDTKTLQAIGILADVLDDLSGPERLECLMAANALRQVLETRSENALVFAREAFESLESDVRHQIHTDATEAAIKVVAATRAQGTLRATRDRKSTGSPFLDAINAGGMKTERKW
;
A
#
# COMPACT_ATOMS: atom_id res chain seq x y z
N MET A 1 -19.58 -9.38 -13.55
CA MET A 1 -18.45 -9.71 -12.64
C MET A 1 -18.53 -8.73 -11.49
N ASN A 2 -19.04 -9.12 -10.31
CA ASN A 2 -19.21 -8.17 -9.20
C ASN A 2 -17.86 -7.99 -8.50
N LEU A 3 -17.18 -6.86 -8.78
CA LEU A 3 -16.01 -6.46 -8.00
C LEU A 3 -16.44 -6.24 -6.55
N ARG A 4 -15.79 -6.91 -5.62
CA ARG A 4 -16.05 -6.71 -4.20
C ARG A 4 -15.17 -5.56 -3.71
N LEU A 5 -15.74 -4.37 -3.55
CA LEU A 5 -15.03 -3.20 -3.00
C LEU A 5 -14.64 -3.33 -1.52
N ASN A 6 -14.94 -4.48 -0.92
CA ASN A 6 -14.49 -4.87 0.42
C ASN A 6 -13.25 -5.77 0.39
N ASP A 7 -12.82 -6.25 -0.79
CA ASP A 7 -11.62 -7.07 -0.92
C ASP A 7 -10.37 -6.20 -0.91
N THR A 8 -9.44 -6.51 -0.01
CA THR A 8 -8.20 -5.76 0.18
C THR A 8 -7.29 -5.82 -1.05
N LYS A 9 -7.29 -6.94 -1.79
CA LYS A 9 -6.52 -7.05 -3.03
C LYS A 9 -7.10 -6.17 -4.13
N THR A 10 -8.42 -6.13 -4.24
CA THR A 10 -9.12 -5.25 -5.18
C THR A 10 -8.82 -3.78 -4.88
N LEU A 11 -8.90 -3.34 -3.62
CA LEU A 11 -8.55 -1.97 -3.24
C LEU A 11 -7.07 -1.64 -3.50
N GLN A 12 -6.17 -2.60 -3.25
CA GLN A 12 -4.75 -2.42 -3.56
C GLN A 12 -4.51 -2.24 -5.06
N ALA A 13 -5.17 -3.04 -5.90
CA ALA A 13 -5.07 -2.92 -7.36
C ALA A 13 -5.59 -1.56 -7.87
N ILE A 14 -6.70 -1.08 -7.29
CA ILE A 14 -7.25 0.26 -7.59
C ILE A 14 -6.23 1.35 -7.21
N GLY A 15 -5.58 1.22 -6.05
CA GLY A 15 -4.52 2.16 -5.63
C GLY A 15 -3.34 2.19 -6.60
N ILE A 16 -2.85 1.02 -7.03
CA ILE A 16 -1.76 0.93 -8.01
C ILE A 16 -2.14 1.60 -9.33
N LEU A 17 -3.37 1.40 -9.80
CA LEU A 17 -3.86 2.05 -11.02
C LEU A 17 -3.93 3.57 -10.86
N ALA A 18 -4.39 4.07 -9.72
CA ALA A 18 -4.46 5.50 -9.45
C ALA A 18 -3.06 6.15 -9.43
N ASP A 19 -2.07 5.47 -8.82
CA ASP A 19 -0.70 5.97 -8.78
C ASP A 19 -0.07 6.04 -10.18
N VAL A 20 -0.27 5.00 -11.01
CA VAL A 20 0.22 4.96 -12.40
C VAL A 20 -0.41 6.06 -13.26
N LEU A 21 -1.71 6.29 -13.10
CA LEU A 21 -2.41 7.36 -13.82
C LEU A 21 -1.91 8.76 -13.43
N ASP A 22 -1.47 8.96 -12.19
CA ASP A 22 -0.92 10.22 -11.69
C ASP A 22 0.50 10.49 -12.23
N ASP A 23 1.29 9.44 -12.43
CA ASP A 23 2.66 9.53 -12.93
C ASP A 23 2.74 9.77 -14.45
N LEU A 24 1.63 9.56 -15.17
CA LEU A 24 1.58 9.78 -16.62
C LEU A 24 1.69 11.27 -16.97
N SER A 25 2.67 11.54 -17.83
CA SER A 25 2.95 12.88 -18.35
C SER A 25 2.70 12.90 -19.85
N GLY A 26 2.00 13.92 -20.34
CA GLY A 26 1.68 14.04 -21.76
C GLY A 26 0.45 14.92 -22.03
N PRO A 27 0.00 14.96 -23.30
CA PRO A 27 -1.20 15.70 -23.69
C PRO A 27 -2.48 15.17 -23.02
N GLU A 28 -2.56 13.87 -22.73
CA GLU A 28 -3.71 13.23 -22.05
C GLU A 28 -3.64 13.27 -20.50
N ARG A 29 -2.76 14.11 -19.95
CA ARG A 29 -2.53 14.14 -18.50
C ARG A 29 -3.78 14.53 -17.72
N LEU A 30 -4.64 15.39 -18.29
CA LEU A 30 -5.85 15.85 -17.60
C LEU A 30 -6.83 14.69 -17.41
N GLU A 31 -7.06 13.92 -18.46
CA GLU A 31 -7.94 12.77 -18.48
C GLU A 31 -7.41 11.67 -17.56
N CYS A 32 -6.09 11.44 -17.56
CA CYS A 32 -5.44 10.52 -16.64
C CYS A 32 -5.64 10.94 -15.17
N LEU A 33 -5.46 12.23 -14.85
CA LEU A 33 -5.70 12.76 -13.50
C LEU A 33 -7.17 12.67 -13.07
N MET A 34 -8.11 12.85 -14.01
CA MET A 34 -9.53 12.65 -13.73
C MET A 34 -9.83 11.20 -13.37
N ALA A 35 -9.29 10.24 -14.13
CA ALA A 35 -9.41 8.82 -13.82
C ALA A 35 -8.75 8.46 -12.48
N ALA A 36 -7.56 9.00 -12.19
CA ALA A 36 -6.86 8.80 -10.93
C ALA A 36 -7.68 9.31 -9.73
N ASN A 37 -8.24 10.52 -9.83
CA ASN A 37 -9.11 11.07 -8.77
C ASN A 37 -10.40 10.27 -8.59
N ALA A 38 -11.01 9.79 -9.66
CA ALA A 38 -12.17 8.91 -9.57
C ALA A 38 -11.83 7.60 -8.83
N LEU A 39 -10.69 6.99 -9.14
CA LEU A 39 -10.21 5.79 -8.44
C LEU A 39 -9.90 6.06 -6.96
N ARG A 40 -9.32 7.21 -6.62
CA ARG A 40 -9.12 7.62 -5.21
C ARG A 40 -10.44 7.77 -4.47
N GLN A 41 -11.45 8.35 -5.11
CA GLN A 41 -12.79 8.44 -4.55
C GLN A 41 -13.41 7.06 -4.32
N VAL A 42 -13.12 6.07 -5.16
CA VAL A 42 -13.50 4.66 -4.92
C VAL A 42 -12.83 4.11 -3.67
N LEU A 43 -11.54 4.39 -3.46
CA LEU A 43 -10.82 3.93 -2.26
C LEU A 43 -11.39 4.54 -0.96
N GLU A 44 -11.74 5.83 -1.01
CA GLU A 44 -12.29 6.56 0.14
C GLU A 44 -13.73 6.13 0.46
N THR A 45 -14.58 6.04 -0.56
CA THR A 45 -16.03 5.86 -0.38
C THR A 45 -16.49 4.42 -0.49
N ARG A 46 -15.70 3.55 -1.14
CA ARG A 46 -16.08 2.19 -1.55
C ARG A 46 -17.41 2.14 -2.31
N SER A 47 -17.71 3.20 -3.05
CA SER A 47 -18.94 3.38 -3.80
C SER A 47 -18.84 2.71 -5.18
N GLU A 48 -19.83 1.88 -5.53
CA GLU A 48 -19.95 1.32 -6.88
C GLU A 48 -20.16 2.42 -7.93
N ASN A 49 -20.86 3.51 -7.60
CA ASN A 49 -21.07 4.62 -8.51
C ASN A 49 -19.76 5.34 -8.86
N ALA A 50 -18.87 5.50 -7.87
CA ALA A 50 -17.54 6.06 -8.12
C ALA A 50 -16.72 5.14 -9.04
N LEU A 51 -16.91 3.82 -8.93
CA LEU A 51 -16.22 2.85 -9.78
C LEU A 51 -16.73 2.88 -11.22
N VAL A 52 -18.04 3.07 -11.42
CA VAL A 52 -18.61 3.29 -12.76
C VAL A 52 -18.02 4.54 -13.39
N PHE A 53 -17.94 5.64 -12.64
CA PHE A 53 -17.35 6.88 -13.14
C PHE A 53 -15.86 6.72 -13.49
N ALA A 54 -15.09 6.03 -12.64
CA ALA A 54 -13.69 5.73 -12.93
C ALA A 54 -13.52 4.88 -14.18
N ARG A 55 -14.43 3.92 -14.41
CA ARG A 55 -14.46 3.09 -15.62
C ARG A 55 -14.73 3.94 -16.86
N GLU A 56 -15.73 4.82 -16.82
CA GLU A 56 -16.06 5.70 -17.94
C GLU A 56 -14.89 6.64 -18.27
N ALA A 57 -14.26 7.24 -17.26
CA ALA A 57 -13.07 8.07 -17.44
C ALA A 57 -11.89 7.30 -18.04
N PHE A 58 -11.71 6.03 -17.65
CA PHE A 58 -10.67 5.19 -18.24
C PHE A 58 -10.99 4.79 -19.68
N GLU A 59 -12.27 4.52 -19.99
CA GLU A 59 -12.72 4.18 -21.34
C GLU A 59 -12.65 5.37 -22.31
N SER A 60 -12.66 6.61 -21.82
CA SER A 60 -12.46 7.80 -22.65
C SER A 60 -11.01 8.05 -23.08
N LEU A 61 -10.03 7.40 -22.45
CA LEU A 61 -8.61 7.55 -22.81
C LEU A 61 -8.30 6.94 -24.18
N GLU A 62 -7.28 7.44 -24.87
CA GLU A 62 -6.83 6.83 -26.12
C GLU A 62 -6.34 5.39 -25.92
N SER A 63 -6.43 4.59 -26.99
CA SER A 63 -6.04 3.18 -26.92
C SER A 63 -4.58 3.00 -26.54
N ASP A 64 -3.70 3.85 -27.06
CA ASP A 64 -2.27 3.79 -26.82
C ASP A 64 -1.94 4.10 -25.35
N VAL A 65 -2.62 5.11 -24.77
CA VAL A 65 -2.47 5.47 -23.36
C VAL A 65 -3.00 4.36 -22.46
N ARG A 66 -4.14 3.72 -22.79
CA ARG A 66 -4.62 2.54 -22.04
C ARG A 66 -3.63 1.37 -22.09
N HIS A 67 -2.97 1.14 -23.23
CA HIS A 67 -1.94 0.11 -23.34
C HIS A 67 -0.71 0.41 -22.50
N GLN A 68 -0.29 1.68 -22.47
CA GLN A 68 0.78 2.13 -21.59
C GLN A 68 0.41 1.94 -20.12
N ILE A 69 -0.76 2.42 -19.69
CA ILE A 69 -1.25 2.25 -18.32
C ILE A 69 -1.29 0.77 -17.93
N HIS A 70 -1.79 -0.11 -18.80
CA HIS A 70 -1.81 -1.54 -18.53
C HIS A 70 -0.41 -2.11 -18.27
N THR A 71 0.57 -1.69 -19.07
CA THR A 71 1.97 -2.13 -18.92
C THR A 71 2.56 -1.63 -17.60
N ASP A 72 2.41 -0.34 -17.33
CA ASP A 72 2.97 0.33 -16.16
C ASP A 72 2.33 -0.17 -14.85
N ALA A 73 1.01 -0.37 -14.83
CA ALA A 73 0.32 -0.94 -13.67
C ALA A 73 0.66 -2.41 -13.44
N THR A 74 0.91 -3.17 -14.50
CA THR A 74 1.39 -4.56 -14.36
C THR A 74 2.78 -4.57 -13.72
N GLU A 75 3.69 -3.72 -14.18
CA GLU A 75 5.03 -3.62 -13.60
C GLU A 75 4.99 -3.15 -12.13
N ALA A 76 4.18 -2.13 -11.83
CA ALA A 76 3.96 -1.63 -10.48
C ALA A 76 3.39 -2.71 -9.56
N ALA A 77 2.41 -3.50 -10.02
CA ALA A 77 1.84 -4.60 -9.26
C ALA A 77 2.89 -5.69 -8.94
N ILE A 78 3.74 -6.04 -9.91
CA ILE A 78 4.85 -6.98 -9.68
C ILE A 78 5.80 -6.45 -8.59
N LYS A 79 6.16 -5.16 -8.65
CA LYS A 79 7.03 -4.52 -7.65
C LYS A 79 6.40 -4.55 -6.25
N VAL A 80 5.11 -4.23 -6.14
CA VAL A 80 4.38 -4.26 -4.85
C VAL A 80 4.33 -5.67 -4.27
N VAL A 81 4.07 -6.69 -5.09
CA VAL A 81 4.06 -8.09 -4.64
C VAL A 81 5.45 -8.55 -4.21
N ALA A 82 6.50 -8.18 -4.95
CA ALA A 82 7.88 -8.47 -4.60
C ALA A 82 8.28 -7.81 -3.27
N ALA A 83 7.94 -6.53 -3.08
CA ALA A 83 8.19 -5.79 -1.84
C ALA A 83 7.45 -6.40 -0.63
N THR A 84 6.18 -6.78 -0.81
CA THR A 84 5.37 -7.44 0.22
C THR A 84 6.00 -8.77 0.64
N ARG A 85 6.48 -9.55 -0.34
CA ARG A 85 7.18 -10.82 -0.10
C ARG A 85 8.50 -10.60 0.66
N ALA A 86 9.27 -9.58 0.31
CA ALA A 86 10.51 -9.22 1.01
C ALA A 86 10.27 -8.77 2.46
N GLN A 87 9.24 -7.96 2.72
CA GLN A 87 8.85 -7.55 4.08
C GLN A 87 8.35 -8.71 4.94
N GLY A 88 7.65 -9.69 4.36
CA GLY A 88 7.27 -10.92 5.06
C GLY A 88 8.49 -11.71 5.55
N THR A 89 9.55 -11.77 4.74
CA THR A 89 10.82 -12.42 5.11
C THR A 89 11.57 -11.65 6.20
N LEU A 90 11.53 -10.32 6.21
CA LEU A 90 12.20 -9.48 7.22
C LEU A 90 11.47 -9.45 8.59
N ARG A 91 10.15 -9.67 8.61
CA ARG A 91 9.40 -9.80 9.87
C ARG A 91 9.59 -11.15 10.55
N ALA A 92 9.87 -12.21 9.78
CA ALA A 92 10.16 -13.54 10.31
C ALA A 92 11.55 -13.64 11.00
N THR A 93 12.43 -12.66 10.79
CA THR A 93 13.78 -12.61 11.41
C THR A 93 13.90 -11.62 12.57
N ARG A 94 12.80 -10.95 12.98
CA ARG A 94 12.79 -9.99 14.09
C ARG A 94 12.31 -10.58 15.41
N ASP A 95 12.59 -11.85 15.65
CA ASP A 95 12.51 -12.46 16.97
C ASP A 95 13.92 -12.85 17.43
N ARG A 96 14.30 -12.33 18.62
CA ARG A 96 15.57 -12.52 19.36
C ARG A 96 16.80 -11.76 18.86
N LYS A 97 16.86 -10.46 19.16
CA LYS A 97 17.95 -9.94 20.02
C LYS A 97 17.53 -8.63 20.66
N SER A 98 17.19 -8.70 21.94
CA SER A 98 17.06 -7.53 22.80
C SER A 98 18.44 -6.87 22.90
N THR A 99 18.67 -5.82 22.11
CA THR A 99 19.78 -4.87 22.33
C THR A 99 19.41 -3.95 23.49
N GLY A 100 19.14 -4.54 24.65
CA GLY A 100 19.04 -3.83 25.92
C GLY A 100 20.44 -3.73 26.52
N SER A 101 20.86 -2.53 26.89
CA SER A 101 22.16 -2.32 27.52
C SER A 101 22.32 -3.20 28.77
N PRO A 102 23.51 -3.79 29.02
CA PRO A 102 23.75 -4.67 30.17
C PRO A 102 23.54 -3.96 31.52
N PHE A 103 23.43 -2.63 31.49
CA PHE A 103 23.20 -1.79 32.65
C PHE A 103 21.76 -1.89 33.17
N LEU A 104 20.76 -1.95 32.28
CA LEU A 104 19.35 -2.00 32.69
C LEU A 104 18.96 -3.40 33.20
N ASP A 105 19.61 -4.44 32.70
CA ASP A 105 19.39 -5.83 33.13
C ASP A 105 19.89 -6.06 34.58
N ALA A 106 21.01 -5.41 34.95
CA ALA A 106 21.55 -5.46 36.31
C ALA A 106 20.65 -4.77 37.35
N ILE A 107 19.95 -3.70 36.98
CA ILE A 107 19.01 -3.00 37.88
C ILE A 107 17.76 -3.86 38.12
N ASN A 108 17.30 -4.59 37.10
CA ASN A 108 16.11 -5.43 37.23
C ASN A 108 16.39 -6.73 38.02
N ALA A 109 17.61 -7.25 37.95
CA ALA A 109 18.03 -8.44 38.71
C ALA A 109 18.41 -8.15 40.18
N GLY A 110 18.77 -6.91 40.49
CA GLY A 110 19.31 -6.49 41.79
C GLY A 110 18.26 -6.01 42.79
N GLY A 111 17.36 -6.90 43.21
CA GLY A 111 16.46 -6.66 44.36
C GLY A 111 17.27 -6.37 45.63
N MET A 112 17.48 -5.10 45.95
CA MET A 112 18.13 -4.62 47.18
C MET A 112 17.33 -5.10 48.39
N LYS A 113 17.80 -6.18 49.02
CA LYS A 113 17.34 -6.60 50.34
C LYS A 113 17.84 -5.60 51.37
N THR A 114 16.93 -4.76 51.85
CA THR A 114 17.15 -3.91 53.02
C THR A 114 17.13 -4.78 54.28
N GLU A 115 18.29 -5.30 54.69
CA GLU A 115 18.44 -5.84 56.04
C GLU A 115 18.49 -4.69 57.05
N ARG A 116 17.33 -4.41 57.65
CA ARG A 116 17.20 -3.65 58.89
C ARG A 116 17.62 -4.56 60.03
N LYS A 117 18.75 -4.27 60.70
CA LYS A 117 19.05 -4.81 62.02
C LYS A 117 19.16 -3.68 63.04
N TRP A 118 18.54 -3.95 64.17
CA TRP A 118 18.30 -3.09 65.32
C TRP A 118 19.58 -2.64 66.03
#